data_AF-H0Z4B3-F1
#
_entry.id   AF-H0Z4B3-F1
#
_cell.length_a   1.000
_cell.length_b   1.000
_cell.length_c   1.000
_cell.angle_alpha   90.00
_cell.angle_beta   90.00
_cell.angle_gamma   90.00
#
_symmetry.space_group_name_H-M   'P 1'
#
loop_
_entity.id
_entity.type
_entity.pdbx_description
1 polymer ?
#
loop_
_entity_poly.entity_id
_entity_poly.type
_entity_poly.pdbx_seq_one_letter_code
_entity_poly.pdbx_strand_id
1 'polypeptide(L)'
;GDIKILGKGFSPRERWSGTEQLPREVGSTELDRAQEGFGQCSQAQGGIVGVSCAGPGVGVGDKLRIFCDSVTFSLSSAVLHVLLRLHPDCPSSWLLSATSSAWHFALRLFGLVLASVAAWYLGYFVAAYVPQNTVSIAALQEIGKKPVLRAPAPKRQKCDLWSPCPPENFAYRILSGGGKQRRPTICFEDEELINAGNHVAGSGINIAIVNYKTGKFMSTNFFEMWAGDHSREMMDFIRKAPEGTLLLMATHDDGSTRLNEDTKKLVEELGSKEIKNIKFRSSWVFIAAKGFKLPDNIQKEKINHSDQTKNRYKGWPAEIQIEGCIPRNLI
;
A
#
# COMPACT_ATOMS: atom_id res chain seq x y z
N GLY A 1 -64.16 4.54 60.83
CA GLY A 1 -63.74 4.43 59.43
C GLY A 1 -62.30 4.87 59.28
N ASP A 2 -61.60 4.55 58.19
CA ASP A 2 -61.93 3.59 57.12
C ASP A 2 -60.60 3.00 56.62
N ILE A 3 -60.44 1.68 56.69
CA ILE A 3 -60.61 0.70 55.58
C ILE A 3 -59.49 0.79 54.52
N LYS A 4 -58.72 -0.32 54.42
CA LYS A 4 -57.77 -0.65 53.34
C LYS A 4 -58.50 -0.74 51.98
N ILE A 5 -57.76 -0.88 50.88
CA ILE A 5 -57.80 -2.08 49.99
C ILE A 5 -56.69 -2.00 48.92
N LEU A 6 -56.22 -3.18 48.49
CA LEU A 6 -55.20 -3.42 47.47
C LEU A 6 -55.84 -3.73 46.09
N GLY A 7 -55.14 -3.45 45.00
CA GLY A 7 -55.42 -4.02 43.66
C GLY A 7 -54.36 -3.55 42.65
N LYS A 8 -53.37 -4.39 42.29
CA LYS A 8 -53.38 -5.38 41.19
C LYS A 8 -53.52 -4.73 39.80
N GLY A 9 -52.50 -4.94 38.96
CA GLY A 9 -52.34 -4.24 37.68
C GLY A 9 -52.86 -4.99 36.45
N PHE A 10 -52.56 -4.45 35.28
CA PHE A 10 -52.80 -5.04 33.96
C PHE A 10 -51.70 -4.61 32.97
N SER A 11 -51.44 -5.48 32.00
CA SER A 11 -50.69 -5.24 30.76
C SER A 11 -51.46 -5.96 29.66
N PRO A 12 -51.74 -5.34 28.49
CA PRO A 12 -50.96 -5.72 27.31
C PRO A 12 -50.80 -4.68 26.19
N ARG A 13 -49.59 -4.61 25.63
CA ARG A 13 -49.26 -4.70 24.18
C ARG A 13 -50.03 -3.83 23.14
N GLU A 14 -49.35 -2.79 22.67
CA GLU A 14 -49.39 -2.25 21.28
C GLU A 14 -47.92 -2.07 20.85
N ARG A 15 -47.36 -2.61 19.75
CA ARG A 15 -47.70 -2.57 18.31
C ARG A 15 -47.78 -1.14 17.73
N TRP A 16 -46.63 -0.67 17.26
CA TRP A 16 -46.54 0.41 16.28
C TRP A 16 -45.75 -0.05 15.05
N SER A 17 -46.26 0.31 13.88
CA SER A 17 -45.70 0.00 12.56
C SER A 17 -45.79 1.24 11.67
N GLY A 18 -44.67 1.60 11.04
CA GLY A 18 -44.48 2.72 10.12
C GLY A 18 -42.97 2.88 9.94
N THR A 19 -42.29 2.55 8.83
CA THR A 19 -42.42 2.97 7.43
C THR A 19 -42.62 4.46 7.23
N GLU A 20 -41.50 5.17 7.05
CA GLU A 20 -41.44 6.43 6.34
C GLU A 20 -40.09 6.52 5.59
N GLN A 21 -40.09 7.06 4.36
CA GLN A 21 -38.93 7.12 3.46
C GLN A 21 -38.60 8.55 3.07
N LEU A 22 -37.33 8.95 3.24
CA LEU A 22 -36.52 9.92 2.45
C LEU A 22 -37.09 11.33 2.13
N PRO A 23 -36.20 12.35 2.10
CA PRO A 23 -35.73 12.82 0.78
C PRO A 23 -34.22 13.19 0.70
N ARG A 24 -33.80 13.70 -0.47
CA ARG A 24 -32.40 13.87 -0.95
C ARG A 24 -31.74 15.23 -0.67
N GLU A 25 -30.40 15.21 -0.71
CA GLU A 25 -29.42 16.21 -1.22
C GLU A 25 -29.70 17.73 -1.23
N VAL A 26 -28.91 18.46 -0.41
CA VAL A 26 -28.31 19.82 -0.62
C VAL A 26 -27.03 19.89 0.25
N GLY A 27 -25.91 20.57 -0.05
CA GLY A 27 -25.47 21.25 -1.28
C GLY A 27 -24.39 22.34 -1.08
N SER A 28 -23.12 21.95 -0.84
CA SER A 28 -21.84 22.73 -0.94
C SER A 28 -21.69 24.16 -0.36
N THR A 29 -20.65 24.36 0.48
CA THR A 29 -19.75 25.54 0.73
C THR A 29 -19.41 25.67 2.23
N GLU A 30 -18.29 26.21 2.73
CA GLU A 30 -16.88 26.39 2.28
C GLU A 30 -16.04 26.83 3.52
N LEU A 31 -14.70 26.93 3.41
CA LEU A 31 -13.71 27.51 4.36
C LEU A 31 -13.23 26.73 5.62
N ASP A 32 -12.11 26.04 5.43
CA ASP A 32 -10.79 26.31 6.06
C ASP A 32 -10.65 26.62 7.57
N ARG A 33 -9.95 25.73 8.29
CA ARG A 33 -8.54 26.00 8.66
C ARG A 33 -7.72 24.81 9.18
N ALA A 34 -6.54 24.67 8.58
CA ALA A 34 -5.23 24.42 9.20
C ALA A 34 -4.82 23.03 9.78
N GLN A 35 -3.70 22.57 9.23
CA GLN A 35 -2.61 21.78 9.85
C GLN A 35 -2.82 20.30 10.18
N GLU A 36 -1.86 19.40 9.99
CA GLU A 36 -0.65 19.26 9.17
C GLU A 36 0.03 18.01 9.76
N GLY A 37 0.41 17.01 8.97
CA GLY A 37 1.16 15.87 9.51
C GLY A 37 1.18 14.63 8.62
N PHE A 38 2.39 14.14 8.36
CA PHE A 38 2.72 12.87 7.71
C PHE A 38 2.37 12.73 6.23
N GLY A 39 3.33 13.19 5.43
CA GLY A 39 3.37 13.01 3.99
C GLY A 39 3.36 11.55 3.51
N GLN A 40 2.88 11.41 2.28
CA GLN A 40 3.17 10.29 1.40
C GLN A 40 3.79 10.80 0.09
N CYS A 41 4.49 9.89 -0.58
CA CYS A 41 5.31 10.17 -1.75
C CYS A 41 4.50 10.66 -2.95
N SER A 42 5.05 11.63 -3.69
CA SER A 42 4.67 11.88 -5.08
C SER A 42 5.80 11.48 -6.02
N GLN A 43 5.44 11.01 -7.21
CA GLN A 43 6.37 10.47 -8.21
C GLN A 43 7.13 11.60 -8.92
N ALA A 44 8.46 11.52 -8.95
CA ALA A 44 9.27 12.22 -9.92
C ALA A 44 9.66 11.25 -11.05
N GLN A 45 9.34 11.60 -12.29
CA GLN A 45 9.85 10.87 -13.46
C GLN A 45 11.22 11.42 -13.88
N GLY A 46 12.20 10.52 -14.03
CA GLY A 46 13.31 10.70 -14.98
C GLY A 46 14.43 11.66 -14.59
N GLY A 47 15.36 11.22 -13.74
CA GLY A 47 16.66 11.85 -13.53
C GLY A 47 17.62 10.84 -12.90
N ILE A 48 18.78 10.59 -13.53
CA ILE A 48 19.66 9.47 -13.17
C ILE A 48 20.35 9.69 -11.82
N VAL A 49 20.46 8.62 -11.03
CA VAL A 49 21.10 8.57 -9.72
C VAL A 49 22.60 8.88 -9.83
N GLY A 50 23.05 9.87 -9.05
CA GLY A 50 24.46 10.13 -8.78
C GLY A 50 24.64 10.54 -7.32
N VAL A 51 24.70 9.56 -6.42
CA VAL A 51 25.01 9.81 -5.00
C VAL A 51 26.49 10.12 -4.88
N SER A 52 26.85 11.26 -4.27
CA SER A 52 28.20 11.48 -3.76
C SER A 52 28.13 12.26 -2.45
N CYS A 53 28.63 11.62 -1.38
CA CYS A 53 28.78 12.24 -0.08
C CYS A 53 29.96 13.20 -0.09
N ALA A 54 29.83 14.38 0.52
CA ALA A 54 30.95 15.27 0.76
C ALA A 54 31.51 15.08 2.17
N GLY A 55 32.77 14.66 2.28
CA GLY A 55 33.61 14.86 3.46
C GLY A 55 34.43 16.15 3.33
N PRO A 56 34.85 16.80 4.43
CA PRO A 56 35.49 18.12 4.40
C PRO A 56 37.00 18.05 4.16
N GLY A 57 37.59 19.09 3.53
CA GLY A 57 39.05 19.19 3.45
C GLY A 57 39.65 20.23 2.48
N VAL A 58 39.58 21.52 2.84
CA VAL A 58 40.60 22.58 2.60
C VAL A 58 41.21 22.77 1.19
N GLY A 59 41.07 23.99 0.65
CA GLY A 59 42.26 24.74 0.20
C GLY A 59 42.33 25.25 -1.26
N VAL A 60 41.94 26.52 -1.45
CA VAL A 60 42.57 27.54 -2.32
C VAL A 60 42.91 27.21 -3.79
N GLY A 61 42.20 27.92 -4.71
CA GLY A 61 42.77 28.73 -5.81
C GLY A 61 43.55 28.03 -6.95
N ASP A 62 43.31 28.27 -8.24
CA ASP A 62 42.73 29.48 -8.86
C ASP A 62 41.96 29.20 -10.17
N LYS A 63 41.37 30.26 -10.74
CA LYS A 63 40.33 30.19 -11.79
C LYS A 63 40.83 29.80 -13.19
N LEU A 64 40.03 29.01 -13.90
CA LEU A 64 39.93 29.08 -15.37
C LEU A 64 38.45 29.25 -15.79
N ARG A 65 38.10 30.40 -16.36
CA ARG A 65 36.77 30.64 -16.96
C ARG A 65 36.77 30.14 -18.40
N ILE A 66 35.76 29.36 -18.77
CA ILE A 66 35.37 29.17 -20.17
C ILE A 66 33.96 29.76 -20.32
N PHE A 67 33.84 30.80 -21.16
CA PHE A 67 32.56 31.28 -21.65
C PHE A 67 32.10 30.35 -22.78
N CYS A 68 30.84 29.90 -22.74
CA CYS A 68 30.15 29.40 -23.92
C CYS A 68 29.16 30.48 -24.37
N ASP A 69 29.51 31.16 -25.47
CA ASP A 69 28.62 32.13 -26.10
C ASP A 69 27.35 31.46 -26.61
N SER A 70 26.21 31.98 -26.19
CA SER A 70 24.90 31.56 -26.67
C SER A 70 24.46 32.48 -27.81
N VAL A 71 24.63 32.03 -29.06
CA VAL A 71 24.17 32.78 -30.24
C VAL A 71 22.65 32.62 -30.38
N THR A 72 21.89 33.56 -29.81
CA THR A 72 20.44 33.64 -30.01
C THR A 72 20.12 34.54 -31.21
N PHE A 73 19.59 33.94 -32.29
CA PHE A 73 18.95 34.71 -33.37
C PHE A 73 17.61 35.27 -32.88
N SER A 74 17.50 36.60 -32.82
CA SER A 74 16.23 37.29 -32.56
C SER A 74 15.73 37.95 -33.84
N LEU A 75 14.55 37.54 -34.29
CA LEU A 75 13.82 38.16 -35.40
C LEU A 75 13.08 39.40 -34.88
N SER A 76 13.67 40.58 -35.08
CA SER A 76 12.93 41.85 -35.02
C SER A 76 13.45 42.81 -36.08
N SER A 77 12.50 43.44 -36.78
CA SER A 77 12.79 44.40 -37.85
C SER A 77 13.28 45.72 -37.24
N ALA A 78 14.53 46.10 -37.52
CA ALA A 78 15.03 47.46 -37.33
C ALA A 78 16.20 47.73 -38.27
N VAL A 79 16.18 48.90 -38.93
CA VAL A 79 17.17 49.30 -39.92
C VAL A 79 18.46 49.82 -39.26
N LEU A 80 19.59 49.35 -39.80
CA LEU A 80 20.93 49.97 -39.86
C LEU A 80 21.14 51.32 -39.14
N HIS A 81 22.13 51.39 -38.23
CA HIS A 81 23.17 52.44 -38.20
C HIS A 81 24.24 52.13 -37.12
N VAL A 82 25.37 51.54 -37.52
CA VAL A 82 26.58 51.48 -36.67
C VAL A 82 27.48 52.67 -37.02
N LEU A 83 27.42 53.71 -36.21
CA LEU A 83 28.33 54.86 -36.33
C LEU A 83 29.68 54.52 -35.69
N LEU A 84 30.72 54.50 -36.52
CA LEU A 84 32.12 54.41 -36.11
C LEU A 84 32.47 55.58 -35.17
N ARG A 85 32.74 55.28 -33.89
CA ARG A 85 33.60 56.13 -33.05
C ARG A 85 34.98 55.51 -33.00
N LEU A 86 35.90 56.10 -33.75
CA LEU A 86 37.33 55.82 -33.63
C LEU A 86 37.81 56.30 -32.25
N HIS A 87 38.43 55.42 -31.49
CA HIS A 87 39.27 55.80 -30.36
C HIS A 87 40.73 55.71 -30.83
N PRO A 88 41.56 56.75 -30.66
CA PRO A 88 42.97 56.66 -30.97
C PRO A 88 43.71 55.77 -29.94
N ASP A 89 44.99 55.53 -30.23
CA ASP A 89 45.98 54.82 -29.41
C ASP A 89 45.98 53.29 -29.51
N CYS A 90 46.49 52.78 -30.64
CA CYS A 90 47.31 51.57 -30.63
C CYS A 90 48.50 51.70 -31.60
N PRO A 91 49.76 51.35 -31.22
CA PRO A 91 50.94 51.72 -32.00
C PRO A 91 51.14 50.93 -33.30
N SER A 92 51.77 51.59 -34.27
CA SER A 92 52.14 51.04 -35.58
C SER A 92 53.32 50.08 -35.52
N SER A 93 53.08 48.79 -35.24
CA SER A 93 54.13 47.75 -35.34
C SER A 93 53.65 46.35 -35.80
N TRP A 94 52.49 46.25 -36.46
CA TRP A 94 52.04 45.00 -37.11
C TRP A 94 51.55 45.23 -38.55
N LEU A 95 52.42 45.80 -39.39
CA LEU A 95 52.15 46.05 -40.82
C LEU A 95 52.85 45.05 -41.77
N LEU A 96 53.21 43.85 -41.28
CA LEU A 96 53.89 42.80 -42.06
C LEU A 96 53.31 41.38 -41.79
N SER A 97 52.02 41.19 -42.05
CA SER A 97 51.44 39.85 -42.25
C SER A 97 50.14 39.83 -43.10
N ALA A 98 49.91 40.86 -43.91
CA ALA A 98 48.70 41.03 -44.74
C ALA A 98 48.70 40.24 -46.06
N THR A 99 49.43 39.11 -46.16
CA THR A 99 49.54 38.31 -47.39
C THR A 99 49.15 36.83 -47.24
N SER A 100 49.01 36.29 -46.02
CA SER A 100 48.52 34.90 -45.81
C SER A 100 47.00 34.78 -45.67
N SER A 101 46.31 35.86 -45.28
CA SER A 101 44.87 35.86 -45.01
C SER A 101 44.03 35.56 -46.26
N ALA A 102 44.38 36.15 -47.41
CA ALA A 102 43.65 35.97 -48.67
C ALA A 102 43.63 34.49 -49.13
N TRP A 103 44.75 33.79 -49.01
CA TRP A 103 44.85 32.36 -49.35
C TRP A 103 44.01 31.48 -48.43
N HIS A 104 43.99 31.75 -47.12
CA HIS A 104 43.12 31.04 -46.18
C HIS A 104 41.63 31.30 -46.42
N PHE A 105 41.24 32.53 -46.79
CA PHE A 105 39.85 32.84 -47.18
C PHE A 105 39.46 32.13 -48.49
N ALA A 106 40.32 32.14 -49.50
CA ALA A 106 40.08 31.44 -50.77
C ALA A 106 39.94 29.93 -50.59
N LEU A 107 40.81 29.29 -49.80
CA LEU A 107 40.73 27.86 -49.48
C LEU A 107 39.46 27.50 -48.70
N ARG A 108 39.01 28.35 -47.77
CA ARG A 108 37.74 28.14 -47.04
C ARG A 108 36.51 28.29 -47.95
N LEU A 109 36.49 29.30 -48.82
CA LEU A 109 35.44 29.46 -49.82
C LEU A 109 35.37 28.27 -50.77
N PHE A 110 36.51 27.80 -51.27
CA PHE A 110 36.60 26.61 -52.12
C PHE A 110 36.10 25.35 -51.40
N GLY A 111 36.50 25.14 -50.14
CA GLY A 111 36.00 24.03 -49.31
C GLY A 111 34.49 24.09 -49.07
N LEU A 112 33.91 25.27 -48.84
CA LEU A 112 32.46 25.46 -48.69
C LEU A 112 31.70 25.18 -49.99
N VAL A 113 32.22 25.62 -51.15
CA VAL A 113 31.64 25.32 -52.46
C VAL A 113 31.68 23.81 -52.73
N LEU A 114 32.82 23.14 -52.48
CA LEU A 114 32.92 21.68 -52.62
C LEU A 114 31.97 20.93 -51.69
N ALA A 115 31.84 21.34 -50.43
CA ALA A 115 30.91 20.73 -49.48
C ALA A 115 29.45 20.91 -49.90
N SER A 116 29.09 22.09 -50.41
CA SER A 116 27.75 22.38 -50.94
C SER A 116 27.43 21.51 -52.17
N VAL A 117 28.35 21.44 -53.13
CA VAL A 117 28.21 20.59 -54.33
C VAL A 117 28.12 19.10 -53.94
N ALA A 118 28.97 18.63 -53.03
CA ALA A 118 28.93 17.25 -52.53
C ALA A 118 27.60 16.94 -51.83
N ALA A 119 27.08 17.84 -51.00
CA ALA A 119 25.77 17.68 -50.35
C ALA A 119 24.63 17.63 -51.37
N TRP A 120 24.69 18.43 -52.44
CA TRP A 120 23.69 18.44 -53.50
C TRP A 120 23.69 17.15 -54.32
N TYR A 121 24.88 16.66 -54.72
CA TYR A 121 25.02 15.35 -55.37
C TYR A 121 24.61 14.19 -54.47
N LEU A 122 24.92 14.23 -53.17
CA LEU A 122 24.51 13.19 -52.22
C LEU A 122 22.98 13.19 -52.04
N GLY A 123 22.35 14.37 -51.98
CA GLY A 123 20.89 14.51 -51.96
C GLY A 123 20.23 13.97 -53.23
N TYR A 124 20.79 14.27 -54.40
CA TYR A 124 20.32 13.71 -55.68
C TYR A 124 20.49 12.18 -55.73
N PHE A 125 21.63 11.66 -55.27
CA PHE A 125 21.88 10.22 -55.20
C PHE A 125 20.86 9.51 -54.28
N VAL A 126 20.61 10.07 -53.10
CA VAL A 126 19.58 9.55 -52.17
C VAL A 126 18.19 9.61 -52.83
N ALA A 127 17.83 10.71 -53.51
CA ALA A 127 16.54 10.83 -54.18
C ALA A 127 16.35 9.89 -55.38
N ALA A 128 17.44 9.56 -56.11
CA ALA A 128 17.40 8.70 -57.29
C ALA A 128 17.47 7.20 -56.97
N TYR A 129 18.18 6.80 -55.90
CA TYR A 129 18.44 5.40 -55.58
C TYR A 129 17.73 4.87 -54.34
N VAL A 130 17.10 5.71 -53.50
CA VAL A 130 16.23 5.22 -52.42
C VAL A 130 14.81 5.00 -52.97
N PRO A 131 14.29 3.75 -53.00
CA PRO A 131 12.93 3.51 -53.44
C PRO A 131 11.92 4.13 -52.46
N GLN A 132 10.89 4.80 -52.98
CA GLN A 132 9.88 5.53 -52.19
C GLN A 132 9.08 4.65 -51.21
N ASN A 133 9.26 3.33 -51.25
CA ASN A 133 8.49 2.35 -50.49
C ASN A 133 9.14 1.92 -49.16
N THR A 134 10.40 2.28 -48.88
CA THR A 134 11.14 1.76 -47.72
C THR A 134 10.98 2.55 -46.42
N VAL A 135 10.49 3.79 -46.46
CA VAL A 135 10.31 4.62 -45.25
C VAL A 135 8.93 5.27 -45.23
N SER A 136 7.95 4.55 -44.69
CA SER A 136 6.64 5.14 -44.37
C SER A 136 6.76 6.02 -43.13
N ILE A 137 6.43 7.31 -43.26
CA ILE A 137 6.41 8.27 -42.13
C ILE A 137 5.42 7.80 -41.04
N ALA A 138 4.35 7.09 -41.42
CA ALA A 138 3.40 6.51 -40.47
C ALA A 138 4.05 5.42 -39.58
N ALA A 139 5.01 4.64 -40.10
CA ALA A 139 5.73 3.64 -39.31
C ALA A 139 6.65 4.31 -38.25
N LEU A 140 7.23 5.47 -38.57
CA LEU A 140 8.02 6.26 -37.62
C LEU A 140 7.12 6.90 -36.53
N GLN A 141 5.88 7.28 -36.87
CA GLN A 141 4.90 7.77 -35.89
C GLN A 141 4.45 6.69 -34.90
N GLU A 142 4.37 5.42 -35.31
CA GLU A 142 4.08 4.30 -34.38
C GLU A 142 5.23 4.05 -33.40
N ILE A 143 6.50 4.14 -33.83
CA ILE A 143 7.67 3.98 -32.95
C ILE A 143 7.73 5.11 -31.88
N GLY A 144 7.22 6.30 -32.20
CA GLY A 144 7.11 7.42 -31.26
C GLY A 144 6.06 7.23 -30.15
N LYS A 145 5.10 6.30 -30.31
CA LYS A 145 4.14 5.96 -29.26
C LYS A 145 4.83 5.04 -28.25
N LYS A 146 5.40 5.62 -27.18
CA LYS A 146 5.82 4.86 -26.00
C LYS A 146 4.69 3.90 -25.62
N PRO A 147 4.88 2.56 -25.67
CA PRO A 147 3.85 1.64 -25.24
C PRO A 147 3.59 1.91 -23.77
N VAL A 148 2.38 2.37 -23.44
CA VAL A 148 1.97 2.59 -22.06
C VAL A 148 1.87 1.21 -21.43
N LEU A 149 2.95 0.78 -20.77
CA LEU A 149 3.01 -0.44 -19.99
C LEU A 149 2.05 -0.29 -18.79
N ARG A 150 0.78 -0.58 -19.04
CA ARG A 150 -0.23 -0.69 -18.00
C ARG A 150 0.11 -1.92 -17.18
N ALA A 151 0.47 -1.71 -15.90
CA ALA A 151 0.51 -2.81 -14.96
C ALA A 151 -0.86 -3.53 -14.98
N PRO A 152 -0.89 -4.86 -15.00
CA PRO A 152 -2.15 -5.59 -14.87
C PRO A 152 -2.83 -5.18 -13.56
N ALA A 153 -4.16 -5.12 -13.55
CA ALA A 153 -4.92 -4.78 -12.35
C ALA A 153 -4.51 -5.71 -11.19
N PRO A 154 -4.32 -5.17 -9.97
CA PRO A 154 -3.89 -5.97 -8.83
C PRO A 154 -4.90 -7.09 -8.57
N LYS A 155 -4.44 -8.34 -8.64
CA LYS A 155 -5.29 -9.50 -8.35
C LYS A 155 -5.55 -9.55 -6.85
N ARG A 156 -6.83 -9.61 -6.47
CA ARG A 156 -7.26 -9.95 -5.10
C ARG A 156 -6.73 -11.34 -4.75
N GLN A 157 -6.12 -11.47 -3.58
CA GLN A 157 -5.67 -12.74 -3.01
C GLN A 157 -6.77 -13.34 -2.12
N LYS A 158 -6.68 -14.65 -1.85
CA LYS A 158 -7.59 -15.31 -0.88
C LYS A 158 -7.52 -14.60 0.47
N CYS A 159 -8.65 -14.45 1.15
CA CYS A 159 -8.79 -13.72 2.42
C CYS A 159 -8.17 -12.32 2.39
N ASP A 160 -8.09 -11.67 1.22
CA ASP A 160 -7.39 -10.41 0.95
C ASP A 160 -5.98 -10.32 1.57
N LEU A 161 -5.22 -11.42 1.61
CA LEU A 161 -3.82 -11.42 2.04
C LEU A 161 -2.99 -10.45 1.19
N TRP A 162 -1.97 -9.85 1.79
CA TRP A 162 -1.07 -8.92 1.09
C TRP A 162 -0.32 -9.58 -0.08
N SER A 163 0.05 -10.86 0.08
CA SER A 163 0.80 -11.65 -0.90
C SER A 163 0.13 -13.00 -1.16
N PRO A 164 0.19 -13.55 -2.39
CA PRO A 164 -0.29 -14.90 -2.69
C PRO A 164 0.43 -15.94 -1.82
N CYS A 165 -0.32 -16.92 -1.32
CA CYS A 165 0.28 -18.12 -0.73
C CYS A 165 0.98 -18.98 -1.79
N PRO A 166 2.05 -19.71 -1.43
CA PRO A 166 2.64 -20.72 -2.30
C PRO A 166 1.63 -21.84 -2.65
N PRO A 167 1.85 -22.60 -3.75
CA PRO A 167 1.03 -23.78 -4.05
C PRO A 167 1.05 -24.80 -2.90
N GLU A 168 0.02 -25.63 -2.82
CA GLU A 168 -0.20 -26.60 -1.72
C GLU A 168 -0.15 -26.02 -0.30
N ASN A 169 -0.58 -24.76 -0.15
CA ASN A 169 -0.82 -24.13 1.15
C ASN A 169 -2.29 -23.66 1.26
N PHE A 170 -2.82 -23.68 2.48
CA PHE A 170 -4.07 -23.01 2.84
C PHE A 170 -3.80 -21.57 3.28
N ALA A 171 -4.57 -20.61 2.76
CA ALA A 171 -4.54 -19.22 3.25
C ALA A 171 -5.45 -19.04 4.49
N TYR A 172 -4.99 -18.31 5.50
CA TYR A 172 -5.82 -17.90 6.64
C TYR A 172 -5.61 -16.42 7.00
N ARG A 173 -6.69 -15.79 7.49
CA ARG A 173 -6.66 -14.45 8.11
C ARG A 173 -7.57 -14.45 9.34
N ILE A 174 -7.02 -14.06 10.49
CA ILE A 174 -7.75 -13.97 11.76
C ILE A 174 -7.61 -12.54 12.27
N LEU A 175 -8.75 -11.88 12.48
CA LEU A 175 -8.87 -10.50 12.95
C LEU A 175 -9.72 -10.48 14.23
N SER A 176 -9.20 -9.89 15.31
CA SER A 176 -9.98 -9.68 16.54
C SER A 176 -11.06 -8.62 16.34
N GLY A 177 -12.02 -8.57 17.27
CA GLY A 177 -12.90 -7.41 17.39
C GLY A 177 -12.14 -6.12 17.74
N GLY A 178 -12.78 -4.99 17.46
CA GLY A 178 -12.32 -3.63 17.76
C GLY A 178 -13.39 -2.86 18.51
N GLY A 179 -13.22 -2.73 19.83
CA GLY A 179 -14.28 -2.26 20.72
C GLY A 179 -15.54 -3.13 20.64
N LYS A 180 -16.71 -2.50 20.87
CA LYS A 180 -18.02 -3.17 20.81
C LYS A 180 -18.64 -3.26 19.42
N GLN A 181 -18.19 -2.44 18.46
CA GLN A 181 -18.86 -2.31 17.15
C GLN A 181 -18.21 -3.18 16.08
N ARG A 182 -16.87 -3.31 16.08
CA ARG A 182 -16.18 -4.20 15.14
C ARG A 182 -16.13 -5.61 15.72
N ARG A 183 -16.91 -6.50 15.11
CA ARG A 183 -16.87 -7.95 15.33
C ARG A 183 -15.57 -8.55 14.79
N PRO A 184 -15.16 -9.73 15.27
CA PRO A 184 -14.00 -10.45 14.75
C PRO A 184 -14.33 -11.05 13.39
N THR A 185 -13.29 -11.30 12.59
CA THR A 185 -13.40 -11.99 11.30
C THR A 185 -12.40 -13.13 11.25
N ILE A 186 -12.86 -14.32 10.90
CA ILE A 186 -12.02 -15.50 10.64
C ILE A 186 -12.29 -15.94 9.21
N CYS A 187 -11.27 -15.84 8.37
CA CYS A 187 -11.30 -16.30 6.99
C CYS A 187 -10.29 -17.45 6.78
N PHE A 188 -10.72 -18.47 6.05
CA PHE A 188 -9.91 -19.62 5.67
C PHE A 188 -10.19 -19.99 4.21
N GLU A 189 -9.16 -20.11 3.39
CA GLU A 189 -9.28 -20.43 1.95
C GLU A 189 -10.25 -19.55 1.14
N ASP A 190 -10.39 -18.28 1.53
CA ASP A 190 -11.32 -17.28 1.00
C ASP A 190 -12.79 -17.41 1.46
N GLU A 191 -13.09 -18.35 2.37
CA GLU A 191 -14.38 -18.48 3.04
C GLU A 191 -14.36 -17.76 4.40
N GLU A 192 -15.30 -16.83 4.64
CA GLU A 192 -15.47 -16.15 5.92
C GLU A 192 -16.27 -17.00 6.92
N LEU A 193 -15.57 -17.86 7.66
CA LEU A 193 -16.17 -18.74 8.69
C LEU A 193 -16.87 -17.96 9.81
N ILE A 194 -16.29 -16.82 10.19
CA ILE A 194 -16.87 -15.85 11.14
C ILE A 194 -16.70 -14.47 10.54
N ASN A 195 -17.77 -13.65 10.50
CA ASN A 195 -17.68 -12.29 9.97
C ASN A 195 -18.56 -11.29 10.73
N ALA A 196 -18.48 -10.02 10.34
CA ALA A 196 -19.19 -8.95 11.03
C ALA A 196 -20.70 -8.87 10.73
N GLY A 197 -21.15 -9.47 9.62
CA GLY A 197 -22.55 -9.42 9.16
C GLY A 197 -23.40 -10.62 9.57
N ASN A 198 -22.78 -11.75 9.91
CA ASN A 198 -23.48 -12.96 10.34
C ASN A 198 -23.77 -12.94 11.85
N HIS A 199 -24.83 -13.65 12.26
CA HIS A 199 -25.22 -13.76 13.67
C HIS A 199 -24.39 -14.80 14.45
N VAL A 200 -23.28 -15.27 13.88
CA VAL A 200 -22.42 -16.33 14.44
C VAL A 200 -21.31 -15.73 15.32
N ALA A 201 -20.92 -14.47 15.08
CA ALA A 201 -19.93 -13.75 15.86
C ALA A 201 -20.54 -13.08 17.11
N GLY A 202 -19.99 -13.38 18.30
CA GLY A 202 -20.45 -12.85 19.59
C GLY A 202 -19.33 -12.29 20.46
N SER A 203 -19.68 -11.60 21.56
CA SER A 203 -18.70 -11.17 22.57
C SER A 203 -18.11 -12.38 23.29
N GLY A 204 -16.82 -12.33 23.63
CA GLY A 204 -16.10 -13.48 24.17
C GLY A 204 -14.96 -13.97 23.28
N ILE A 205 -14.66 -15.27 23.37
CA ILE A 205 -13.73 -15.96 22.47
C ILE A 205 -14.55 -16.66 21.37
N ASN A 206 -14.25 -16.34 20.12
CA ASN A 206 -14.87 -16.93 18.93
C ASN A 206 -13.91 -17.97 18.37
N ILE A 207 -14.39 -19.18 18.06
CA ILE A 207 -13.58 -20.31 17.61
C ILE A 207 -14.19 -20.92 16.34
N ALA A 208 -13.39 -21.07 15.30
CA ALA A 208 -13.71 -21.86 14.12
C ALA A 208 -12.81 -23.11 14.03
N ILE A 209 -13.42 -24.26 13.74
CA ILE A 209 -12.74 -25.55 13.56
C ILE A 209 -12.82 -25.95 12.08
N VAL A 210 -11.67 -26.29 11.52
CA VAL A 210 -11.51 -26.71 10.12
C VAL A 210 -10.79 -28.05 10.07
N ASN A 211 -11.24 -28.95 9.20
CA ASN A 211 -10.55 -30.21 8.95
C ASN A 211 -9.27 -29.95 8.14
N TYR A 212 -8.11 -30.29 8.68
CA TYR A 212 -6.84 -29.97 8.03
C TYR A 212 -6.65 -30.73 6.70
N LYS A 213 -6.96 -32.03 6.64
CA LYS A 213 -6.71 -32.84 5.44
C LYS A 213 -7.57 -32.44 4.24
N THR A 214 -8.79 -31.93 4.48
CA THR A 214 -9.74 -31.56 3.42
C THR A 214 -9.90 -30.06 3.22
N GLY A 215 -9.40 -29.24 4.14
CA GLY A 215 -9.63 -27.79 4.18
C GLY A 215 -11.09 -27.39 4.47
N LYS A 216 -11.97 -28.34 4.78
CA LYS A 216 -13.40 -28.07 4.96
C LYS A 216 -13.72 -27.55 6.36
N PHE A 217 -14.57 -26.52 6.41
CA PHE A 217 -15.22 -26.07 7.62
C PHE A 217 -15.94 -27.21 8.36
N MET A 218 -15.86 -27.23 9.69
CA MET A 218 -16.52 -28.22 10.55
C MET A 218 -17.52 -27.60 11.51
N SER A 219 -17.11 -26.61 12.30
CA SER A 219 -17.96 -25.96 13.28
C SER A 219 -17.41 -24.61 13.74
N THR A 220 -18.31 -23.67 14.02
CA THR A 220 -18.01 -22.39 14.67
C THR A 220 -18.78 -22.31 15.97
N ASN A 221 -18.20 -21.70 17.00
CA ASN A 221 -18.96 -21.25 18.16
C ASN A 221 -18.30 -20.01 18.79
N PHE A 222 -19.03 -19.28 19.62
CA PHE A 222 -18.48 -18.26 20.49
C PHE A 222 -18.83 -18.55 21.95
N PHE A 223 -17.95 -18.14 22.86
CA PHE A 223 -18.08 -18.39 24.28
C PHE A 223 -17.93 -17.06 25.02
N GLU A 224 -19.02 -16.60 25.63
CA GLU A 224 -19.12 -15.30 26.30
C GLU A 224 -18.31 -15.34 27.62
N MET A 225 -17.38 -14.39 27.80
CA MET A 225 -16.36 -14.43 28.87
C MET A 225 -16.47 -13.28 29.88
N TRP A 226 -17.53 -12.49 29.87
CA TRP A 226 -17.75 -11.37 30.78
C TRP A 226 -18.81 -11.68 31.85
N ALA A 227 -20.00 -12.14 31.44
CA ALA A 227 -21.12 -12.38 32.35
C ALA A 227 -21.32 -13.85 32.72
N GLY A 228 -21.36 -14.75 31.73
CA GLY A 228 -21.61 -16.19 31.90
C GLY A 228 -20.38 -17.05 32.20
N ASP A 229 -20.60 -18.28 32.65
CA ASP A 229 -19.55 -19.30 32.89
C ASP A 229 -19.45 -20.27 31.71
N HIS A 230 -19.13 -19.74 30.52
CA HIS A 230 -18.99 -20.53 29.29
C HIS A 230 -17.58 -21.14 29.12
N SER A 231 -16.68 -20.98 30.09
CA SER A 231 -15.29 -21.44 30.00
C SER A 231 -15.18 -22.96 29.96
N ARG A 232 -16.06 -23.68 30.67
CA ARG A 232 -16.14 -25.15 30.60
C ARG A 232 -16.70 -25.61 29.25
N GLU A 233 -17.70 -24.93 28.72
CA GLU A 233 -18.29 -25.23 27.40
C GLU A 233 -17.27 -25.03 26.27
N MET A 234 -16.46 -23.97 26.35
CA MET A 234 -15.30 -23.74 25.46
C MET A 234 -14.29 -24.89 25.54
N MET A 235 -13.94 -25.31 26.76
CA MET A 235 -13.02 -26.43 26.99
C MET A 235 -13.55 -27.74 26.36
N ASP A 236 -14.83 -28.04 26.55
CA ASP A 236 -15.47 -29.22 25.96
C ASP A 236 -15.56 -29.15 24.44
N PHE A 237 -15.81 -27.98 23.86
CA PHE A 237 -15.81 -27.77 22.40
C PHE A 237 -14.43 -28.05 21.79
N ILE A 238 -13.37 -27.53 22.40
CA ILE A 238 -11.97 -27.79 21.99
C ILE A 238 -11.61 -29.28 22.15
N ARG A 239 -12.05 -29.92 23.25
CA ARG A 239 -11.81 -31.35 23.49
C ARG A 239 -12.53 -32.25 22.49
N LYS A 240 -13.76 -31.90 22.09
CA LYS A 240 -14.57 -32.63 21.09
C LYS A 240 -14.05 -32.51 19.65
N ALA A 241 -13.23 -31.50 19.34
CA ALA A 241 -12.57 -31.40 18.03
C ALA A 241 -11.72 -32.66 17.77
N PRO A 242 -11.80 -33.34 16.61
CA PRO A 242 -10.95 -34.49 16.34
C PRO A 242 -9.50 -34.07 16.09
N GLU A 243 -8.58 -35.03 16.23
CA GLU A 243 -7.19 -34.89 15.77
C GLU A 243 -7.14 -34.64 14.25
N GLY A 244 -6.14 -33.90 13.77
CA GLY A 244 -6.07 -33.48 12.37
C GLY A 244 -7.00 -32.30 12.03
N THR A 245 -7.24 -31.41 13.00
CA THR A 245 -8.02 -30.16 12.83
C THR A 245 -7.19 -28.91 13.10
N LEU A 246 -7.57 -27.81 12.48
CA LEU A 246 -7.12 -26.46 12.80
C LEU A 246 -8.18 -25.79 13.69
N LEU A 247 -7.74 -25.08 14.73
CA LEU A 247 -8.58 -24.23 15.57
C LEU A 247 -8.14 -22.78 15.41
N LEU A 248 -9.00 -21.94 14.85
CA LEU A 248 -8.78 -20.52 14.64
C LEU A 248 -9.58 -19.75 15.70
N MET A 249 -8.93 -18.90 16.49
CA MET A 249 -9.52 -18.21 17.64
C MET A 249 -9.33 -16.70 17.58
N ALA A 250 -10.37 -15.93 17.94
CA ALA A 250 -10.34 -14.47 18.00
C ALA A 250 -11.22 -13.91 19.13
N THR A 251 -10.77 -12.87 19.85
CA THR A 251 -11.59 -12.20 20.89
C THR A 251 -12.48 -11.10 20.34
N HIS A 252 -13.59 -10.83 21.05
CA HIS A 252 -14.46 -9.66 20.84
C HIS A 252 -14.98 -9.12 22.18
N ASP A 253 -15.02 -7.79 22.33
CA ASP A 253 -15.30 -7.07 23.59
C ASP A 253 -14.36 -7.46 24.74
N ASP A 254 -14.62 -8.56 25.44
CA ASP A 254 -13.73 -9.19 26.42
C ASP A 254 -13.71 -10.72 26.27
N GLY A 255 -12.53 -11.32 26.36
CA GLY A 255 -12.31 -12.77 26.30
C GLY A 255 -11.67 -13.36 27.56
N SER A 256 -11.69 -12.65 28.69
CA SER A 256 -10.79 -12.96 29.83
C SER A 256 -11.44 -13.04 31.21
N THR A 257 -12.51 -12.30 31.48
CA THR A 257 -13.01 -12.07 32.85
C THR A 257 -13.53 -13.34 33.54
N ARG A 258 -14.10 -14.27 32.76
CA ARG A 258 -14.60 -15.58 33.19
C ARG A 258 -13.79 -16.74 32.60
N LEU A 259 -12.61 -16.48 32.04
CA LEU A 259 -11.76 -17.52 31.47
C LEU A 259 -11.01 -18.26 32.58
N ASN A 260 -11.42 -19.50 32.85
CA ASN A 260 -10.90 -20.33 33.93
C ASN A 260 -9.50 -20.90 33.60
N GLU A 261 -8.68 -21.11 34.64
CA GLU A 261 -7.29 -21.57 34.50
C GLU A 261 -7.15 -22.92 33.77
N ASP A 262 -8.08 -23.86 33.95
CA ASP A 262 -8.03 -25.15 33.26
C ASP A 262 -8.30 -25.01 31.75
N THR A 263 -9.13 -24.04 31.36
CA THR A 263 -9.35 -23.68 29.95
C THR A 263 -8.11 -22.99 29.37
N LYS A 264 -7.42 -22.13 30.15
CA LYS A 264 -6.13 -21.54 29.74
C LYS A 264 -5.09 -22.62 29.49
N LYS A 265 -4.90 -23.55 30.43
CA LYS A 265 -3.96 -24.69 30.29
C LYS A 265 -4.23 -25.49 29.02
N LEU A 266 -5.49 -25.83 28.71
CA LEU A 266 -5.83 -26.53 27.47
C LEU A 266 -5.42 -25.75 26.21
N VAL A 267 -5.52 -24.41 26.24
CA VAL A 267 -5.11 -23.57 25.11
C VAL A 267 -3.58 -23.38 25.07
N GLU A 268 -2.89 -23.41 26.22
CA GLU A 268 -1.42 -23.51 26.28
C GLU A 268 -0.90 -24.86 25.74
N GLU A 269 -1.57 -25.97 26.04
CA GLU A 269 -1.29 -27.32 25.49
C GLU A 269 -1.42 -27.36 23.96
N LEU A 270 -2.34 -26.57 23.39
CA LEU A 270 -2.46 -26.35 21.94
C LEU A 270 -1.35 -25.44 21.36
N GLY A 271 -0.45 -24.91 22.19
CA GLY A 271 0.72 -24.14 21.78
C GLY A 271 0.61 -22.62 21.95
N SER A 272 -0.43 -22.10 22.61
CA SER A 272 -0.52 -20.68 22.98
C SER A 272 0.52 -20.33 24.03
N LYS A 273 1.14 -19.15 23.88
CA LYS A 273 2.05 -18.55 24.85
C LYS A 273 1.40 -17.39 25.60
N GLU A 274 0.40 -16.72 25.00
CA GLU A 274 -0.19 -15.50 25.52
C GLU A 274 -1.54 -15.69 26.22
N ILE A 275 -2.20 -16.86 26.12
CA ILE A 275 -3.51 -17.07 26.78
C ILE A 275 -3.45 -16.93 28.31
N LYS A 276 -2.34 -17.32 28.94
CA LYS A 276 -2.08 -17.05 30.37
C LYS A 276 -1.95 -15.57 30.71
N ASN A 277 -1.50 -14.75 29.75
CA ASN A 277 -1.27 -13.32 29.91
C ASN A 277 -2.51 -12.48 29.55
N ILE A 278 -3.61 -13.12 29.12
CA ILE A 278 -4.81 -12.41 28.71
C ILE A 278 -5.43 -11.63 29.88
N LYS A 279 -5.80 -10.38 29.59
CA LYS A 279 -6.34 -9.40 30.54
C LYS A 279 -7.64 -8.83 30.00
N PHE A 280 -8.40 -8.16 30.88
CA PHE A 280 -9.66 -7.50 30.53
C PHE A 280 -9.55 -6.70 29.22
N ARG A 281 -10.39 -7.07 28.25
CA ARG A 281 -10.47 -6.48 26.89
C ARG A 281 -9.19 -6.59 26.06
N SER A 282 -8.33 -7.58 26.31
CA SER A 282 -7.22 -7.86 25.40
C SER A 282 -7.75 -8.31 24.05
N SER A 283 -7.33 -7.65 22.97
CA SER A 283 -7.42 -8.19 21.63
C SER A 283 -6.46 -9.38 21.55
N TRP A 284 -6.94 -10.56 21.19
CA TRP A 284 -6.14 -11.78 21.05
C TRP A 284 -6.60 -12.56 19.83
N VAL A 285 -5.64 -13.07 19.07
CA VAL A 285 -5.86 -13.95 17.90
C VAL A 285 -4.85 -15.09 17.94
N PHE A 286 -5.31 -16.29 17.62
CA PHE A 286 -4.52 -17.51 17.73
C PHE A 286 -4.95 -18.56 16.70
N ILE A 287 -4.00 -19.34 16.21
CA ILE A 287 -4.25 -20.53 15.41
C ILE A 287 -3.45 -21.71 15.95
N ALA A 288 -4.17 -22.80 16.24
CA ALA A 288 -3.62 -24.07 16.69
C ALA A 288 -3.89 -25.18 15.67
N ALA A 289 -3.08 -26.23 15.77
CA ALA A 289 -3.36 -27.53 15.17
C ALA A 289 -3.54 -28.56 16.29
N LYS A 290 -4.54 -29.43 16.16
CA LYS A 290 -4.76 -30.54 17.07
C LYS A 290 -4.19 -31.82 16.44
N GLY A 291 -3.26 -32.46 17.14
CA GLY A 291 -2.62 -33.72 16.71
C GLY A 291 -1.39 -33.56 15.83
N PHE A 292 -0.97 -32.33 15.51
CA PHE A 292 0.24 -32.04 14.75
C PHE A 292 0.78 -30.65 15.06
N LYS A 293 2.04 -30.39 14.68
CA LYS A 293 2.70 -29.11 14.93
C LYS A 293 2.63 -28.21 13.71
N LEU A 294 2.10 -27.00 13.88
CA LEU A 294 2.21 -25.93 12.87
C LEU A 294 3.66 -25.43 12.76
N PRO A 295 4.13 -25.08 11.55
CA PRO A 295 5.48 -24.55 11.33
C PRO A 295 5.81 -23.35 12.26
N ASP A 296 7.08 -23.16 12.59
CA ASP A 296 7.51 -22.07 13.49
C ASP A 296 7.79 -20.75 12.76
N ASN A 297 7.81 -20.76 11.43
CA ASN A 297 7.99 -19.58 10.57
C ASN A 297 6.69 -18.82 10.25
N ILE A 298 5.52 -19.29 10.72
CA ILE A 298 4.23 -18.61 10.53
C ILE A 298 3.78 -17.90 11.81
N GLN A 299 3.07 -16.77 11.67
CA GLN A 299 2.51 -16.04 12.83
C GLN A 299 1.29 -16.79 13.36
N LYS A 300 1.49 -17.52 14.47
CA LYS A 300 0.47 -18.36 15.11
C LYS A 300 -0.37 -17.62 16.15
N GLU A 301 0.17 -16.57 16.76
CA GLU A 301 -0.46 -15.89 17.88
C GLU A 301 -0.10 -14.41 17.90
N LYS A 302 -1.02 -13.58 18.39
CA LYS A 302 -0.77 -12.17 18.71
C LYS A 302 -1.71 -11.70 19.81
N ILE A 303 -1.22 -10.82 20.68
CA ILE A 303 -2.02 -10.18 21.73
C ILE A 303 -1.78 -8.68 21.76
N ASN A 304 -2.79 -7.90 22.15
CA ASN A 304 -2.71 -6.48 22.42
C ASN A 304 -3.58 -6.15 23.63
N HIS A 305 -2.96 -5.65 24.70
CA HIS A 305 -3.65 -5.38 25.96
C HIS A 305 -4.32 -4.00 25.97
N SER A 306 -5.42 -3.88 26.72
CA SER A 306 -6.03 -2.59 27.00
C SER A 306 -5.09 -1.69 27.81
N ASP A 307 -4.79 -0.51 27.29
CA ASP A 307 -3.96 0.54 27.91
C ASP A 307 -4.63 1.88 27.65
N GLN A 308 -5.03 2.59 28.72
CA GLN A 308 -5.79 3.85 28.60
C GLN A 308 -5.09 4.91 27.75
N THR A 309 -3.76 4.85 27.63
CA THR A 309 -2.94 5.79 26.83
C THR A 309 -2.77 5.39 25.37
N LYS A 310 -2.94 4.10 25.03
CA LYS A 310 -2.73 3.54 23.68
C LYS A 310 -4.00 3.00 23.03
N ASN A 311 -5.10 2.96 23.77
CA ASN A 311 -6.37 2.40 23.32
C ASN A 311 -6.95 3.19 22.13
N ARG A 312 -7.15 2.50 21.01
CA ARG A 312 -7.77 3.04 19.78
C ARG A 312 -9.24 3.42 19.98
N TYR A 313 -9.92 2.74 20.90
CA TYR A 313 -11.33 2.94 21.22
C TYR A 313 -11.46 3.31 22.70
N LYS A 314 -12.57 3.96 23.10
CA LYS A 314 -12.80 4.41 24.48
C LYS A 314 -12.86 3.24 25.48
N GLY A 315 -11.71 2.80 25.96
CA GLY A 315 -11.56 1.67 26.89
C GLY A 315 -11.38 0.29 26.24
N TRP A 316 -11.02 0.21 24.94
CA TRP A 316 -10.59 -1.03 24.27
C TRP A 316 -9.35 -0.77 23.41
N PRO A 317 -8.42 -1.75 23.33
CA PRO A 317 -7.25 -1.65 22.47
C PRO A 317 -7.61 -1.73 20.98
N ALA A 318 -6.64 -1.44 20.12
CA ALA A 318 -6.77 -1.70 18.69
C ALA A 318 -7.03 -3.19 18.43
N GLU A 319 -7.83 -3.46 17.40
CA GLU A 319 -7.96 -4.79 16.82
C GLU A 319 -6.61 -5.28 16.26
N ILE A 320 -6.40 -6.60 16.26
CA ILE A 320 -5.17 -7.20 15.77
C ILE A 320 -5.47 -8.30 14.75
N GLN A 321 -4.54 -8.42 13.80
CA GLN A 321 -4.59 -9.38 12.71
C GLN A 321 -3.34 -10.28 12.76
N ILE A 322 -3.56 -11.56 12.46
CA ILE A 322 -2.54 -12.49 11.96
C ILE A 322 -3.06 -13.09 10.64
N GLU A 323 -2.14 -13.29 9.70
CA GLU A 323 -2.41 -13.95 8.43
C GLU A 323 -1.22 -14.80 8.01
N GLY A 324 -1.45 -15.77 7.15
CA GLY A 324 -0.38 -16.63 6.67
C GLY A 324 -0.86 -17.78 5.81
N CYS A 325 0.09 -18.68 5.55
CA CYS A 325 -0.06 -19.83 4.67
C CYS A 325 0.35 -21.10 5.43
N ILE A 326 -0.52 -22.11 5.47
CA ILE A 326 -0.25 -23.38 6.15
C ILE A 326 -0.02 -24.46 5.09
N PRO A 327 1.14 -25.15 5.06
CA PRO A 327 1.36 -26.27 4.14
C PRO A 327 0.30 -27.35 4.32
N ARG A 328 -0.09 -28.04 3.24
CA ARG A 328 -1.10 -29.11 3.24
C ARG A 328 -0.57 -30.51 3.59
N ASN A 329 0.75 -30.65 3.78
CA ASN A 329 1.48 -31.92 3.87
C ASN A 329 2.16 -32.15 5.24
N LEU A 330 1.53 -31.74 6.35
CA LEU A 330 2.05 -31.90 7.71
C LEU A 330 1.65 -33.22 8.41
N ILE A 331 0.62 -33.93 7.90
CA ILE A 331 0.09 -35.23 8.42
C ILE A 331 -0.57 -36.10 7.32
#